data_AF-D0N748-F1
#
_entry.id   AF-D0N748-F1
#
_cell.length_a   1.000
_cell.length_b   1.000
_cell.length_c   1.000
_cell.angle_alpha   90.00
_cell.angle_beta   90.00
_cell.angle_gamma   90.00
#
_symmetry.space_group_name_H-M   'P 1'
#
loop_
_entity.id
_entity.type
_entity.pdbx_description
1 polymer ?
#
loop_
_entity_poly.entity_id
_entity_poly.type
_entity_poly.pdbx_seq_one_letter_code
_entity_poly.pdbx_strand_id
1 'polypeptide(L)'
;MNTQAAPCIEEVLAAFIPILERDAMCCHGLYGYVELLKLLVPAGLTLEQVLFDVVNGLHQTMCTTSNSDRQVCAVSLTSYLSDVISADESSLLSAIIFRAGVPLYAAAEKDVCSSLASTSLASGLVSGASIPYYAASCCVSGLSKLLQSLDTVMTHLSGSLVAELFTLITGRQDAVTKFTSLYPVIESCAFEASCTNPNFTLSSNTSCNAISDAVSNKTRSPSNIACKLVTLCDSNNVCSDVCEAGTASVNSWAADAITFQHRLSYGETLCFTQLPATHNSVITQARGYGNRDQLFNSMLNASNAGSYMRTSNQFLSLTDQLNLGARFLELDVHYFGSALRDAHCSNLGVGEDSSVEWTSDLAGCLPSFSGIRAEEQRLHNESLAEISAWLARHPDDFITDALLELYTSVFGDRLFTPSDFDTAGSDWNRFTLEDLIRQGKQVVLVSGSEANSLMFYSRERS
;
A
#
# COMPACT_ATOMS: atom_id res chain seq x y z
N MET A 1 10.11 14.67 29.91
CA MET A 1 8.89 14.91 29.13
C MET A 1 7.77 15.61 29.91
N ASN A 2 7.42 15.18 31.13
CA ASN A 2 6.24 15.67 31.88
C ASN A 2 6.14 17.18 32.16
N THR A 3 7.24 17.90 32.35
CA THR A 3 7.21 19.29 32.87
C THR A 3 7.67 20.34 31.87
N GLN A 4 8.23 19.93 30.74
CA GLN A 4 8.84 20.85 29.76
C GLN A 4 8.50 20.46 28.34
N ALA A 5 8.87 19.24 27.92
CA ALA A 5 8.71 18.83 26.52
C ALA A 5 7.24 18.74 26.09
N ALA A 6 6.38 18.09 26.88
CA ALA A 6 4.99 17.90 26.48
C ALA A 6 4.18 19.22 26.47
N PRO A 7 4.25 20.10 27.48
CA PRO A 7 3.64 21.44 27.39
C PRO A 7 4.18 22.28 26.22
N CYS A 8 5.49 22.20 25.95
CA CYS A 8 6.10 22.89 24.82
C CYS A 8 5.57 22.36 23.47
N ILE A 9 5.40 21.04 23.32
CA ILE A 9 4.84 20.43 22.11
C ILE A 9 3.40 20.90 21.87
N GLU A 10 2.57 20.96 22.93
CA GLU A 10 1.18 21.45 22.83
C GLU A 10 1.13 22.88 22.30
N GLU A 11 1.91 23.78 22.90
CA GLU A 11 1.95 25.19 22.49
C GLU A 11 2.58 25.38 21.10
N VAL A 12 3.68 24.68 20.80
CA VAL A 12 4.42 24.84 19.54
C VAL A 12 3.62 24.30 18.37
N LEU A 13 3.05 23.10 18.46
CA LEU A 13 2.31 22.50 17.34
C LEU A 13 1.05 23.32 17.01
N ALA A 14 0.31 23.73 18.03
CA ALA A 14 -0.89 24.56 17.86
C ALA A 14 -0.57 25.93 17.21
N ALA A 15 0.59 26.52 17.51
CA ALA A 15 1.02 27.77 16.90
C ALA A 15 1.62 27.59 15.49
N PHE A 16 2.35 26.50 15.25
CA PHE A 16 3.17 26.32 14.06
C PHE A 16 2.37 25.78 12.87
N ILE A 17 1.45 24.84 13.09
CA ILE A 17 0.62 24.26 12.01
C ILE A 17 -0.12 25.35 11.22
N PRO A 18 -0.86 26.30 11.85
CA PRO A 18 -1.58 27.34 11.10
C PRO A 18 -0.67 28.30 10.34
N ILE A 19 0.58 28.47 10.78
CA ILE A 19 1.57 29.32 10.08
C ILE A 19 2.04 28.63 8.80
N LEU A 20 2.33 27.34 8.88
CA LEU A 20 2.77 26.56 7.73
C LEU A 20 1.65 26.44 6.68
N GLU A 21 0.41 26.25 7.11
CA GLU A 21 -0.75 26.14 6.21
C GLU A 21 -1.05 27.40 5.39
N ARG A 22 -0.53 28.56 5.79
CA ARG A 22 -0.67 29.81 5.01
C ARG A 22 0.18 29.84 3.74
N ASP A 23 1.04 28.84 3.54
CA ASP A 23 1.95 28.72 2.39
C ASP A 23 2.69 30.03 2.08
N ALA A 24 3.19 30.67 3.15
CA ALA A 24 3.98 31.88 2.98
C ALA A 24 5.28 31.55 2.23
N MET A 25 5.71 32.45 1.33
CA MET A 25 6.86 32.23 0.45
C MET A 25 8.16 31.84 1.20
N CYS A 26 8.33 32.27 2.45
CA CYS A 26 9.47 31.89 3.29
C CYS A 26 9.44 30.45 3.82
N CYS A 27 8.28 29.77 3.78
CA CYS A 27 8.05 28.45 4.36
C CYS A 27 7.46 27.44 3.35
N HIS A 28 7.43 27.76 2.05
CA HIS A 28 6.84 26.90 1.03
C HIS A 28 7.36 25.45 1.04
N GLY A 29 8.66 25.24 1.29
CA GLY A 29 9.22 23.90 1.44
C GLY A 29 8.67 23.13 2.65
N LEU A 30 8.40 23.83 3.77
CA LEU A 30 7.80 23.24 4.98
C LEU A 30 6.31 22.96 4.80
N TYR A 31 5.61 23.77 4.00
CA TYR A 31 4.23 23.54 3.62
C TYR A 31 4.05 22.18 2.92
N GLY A 32 4.98 21.81 2.01
CA GLY A 32 4.97 20.48 1.38
C GLY A 32 5.02 19.32 2.38
N TYR A 33 5.82 19.42 3.45
CA TYR A 33 5.85 18.41 4.52
C TYR A 33 4.55 18.35 5.32
N VAL A 34 3.90 19.49 5.56
CA VAL A 34 2.59 19.52 6.23
C VAL A 34 1.52 18.85 5.37
N GLU A 35 1.52 19.09 4.05
CA GLU A 35 0.60 18.40 3.14
C GLU A 35 0.86 16.88 3.12
N LEU A 36 2.11 16.43 3.20
CA LEU A 36 2.43 15.00 3.37
C LEU A 36 1.93 14.44 4.72
N LEU A 37 2.10 15.18 5.82
CA LEU A 37 1.59 14.77 7.13
C LEU A 37 0.06 14.69 7.17
N LYS A 38 -0.64 15.53 6.40
CA LYS A 38 -2.10 15.47 6.25
C LYS A 38 -2.59 14.18 5.60
N LEU A 39 -1.76 13.50 4.80
CA LEU A 39 -2.07 12.17 4.26
C LEU A 39 -2.19 11.09 5.35
N LEU A 40 -1.57 11.32 6.52
CA LEU A 40 -1.61 10.39 7.64
C LEU A 40 -2.90 10.51 8.47
N VAL A 41 -3.75 11.50 8.19
CA VAL A 41 -4.85 11.89 9.08
C VAL A 41 -6.12 11.09 8.79
N PRO A 42 -6.53 10.19 9.69
CA PRO A 42 -7.76 9.43 9.53
C PRO A 42 -8.99 10.33 9.42
N ALA A 43 -10.00 9.85 8.69
CA ALA A 43 -11.26 10.57 8.52
C ALA A 43 -11.87 10.93 9.88
N GLY A 44 -12.22 12.21 10.06
CA GLY A 44 -12.81 12.72 11.28
C GLY A 44 -11.79 13.21 12.33
N LEU A 45 -10.49 13.02 12.12
CA LEU A 45 -9.44 13.55 12.99
C LEU A 45 -8.76 14.79 12.38
N THR A 46 -8.09 15.57 13.22
CA THR A 46 -7.18 16.65 12.80
C THR A 46 -5.73 16.17 12.81
N LEU A 47 -4.85 16.86 12.07
CA LEU A 47 -3.41 16.59 12.12
C LEU A 47 -2.85 16.71 13.54
N GLU A 48 -3.30 17.71 14.29
CA GLU A 48 -2.92 17.91 15.69
C GLU A 48 -3.32 16.72 16.56
N GLN A 49 -4.55 16.21 16.42
CA GLN A 49 -5.03 15.03 17.14
C GLN A 49 -4.15 13.81 16.90
N VAL A 50 -3.85 13.50 15.63
CA VAL A 50 -3.03 12.34 15.27
C VAL A 50 -1.63 12.45 15.87
N LEU A 51 -1.01 13.63 15.81
CA LEU A 51 0.31 13.86 16.40
C LEU A 51 0.26 13.75 17.93
N PHE A 52 -0.78 14.29 18.57
CA PHE A 52 -0.95 14.21 20.01
C PHE A 52 -1.17 12.79 20.49
N ASP A 53 -1.95 11.98 19.79
CA ASP A 53 -2.19 10.58 20.13
C ASP A 53 -0.90 9.76 20.11
N VAL A 54 -0.08 9.91 19.07
CA VAL A 54 1.24 9.24 18.97
C VAL A 54 2.17 9.71 20.09
N VAL A 55 2.27 11.02 20.33
CA VAL A 55 3.13 11.57 21.39
C VAL A 55 2.64 11.14 22.77
N ASN A 56 1.33 11.12 23.02
CA ASN A 56 0.73 10.67 24.26
C ASN A 56 1.00 9.18 24.50
N GLY A 57 0.87 8.34 23.47
CA GLY A 57 1.20 6.91 23.55
C GLY A 57 2.67 6.68 23.89
N LEU A 58 3.59 7.37 23.19
CA LEU A 58 5.03 7.30 23.48
C LEU A 58 5.34 7.79 24.90
N HIS A 59 4.72 8.90 25.31
CA HIS A 59 4.90 9.46 26.63
C HIS A 59 4.39 8.54 27.74
N GLN A 60 3.23 7.91 27.55
CA GLN A 60 2.73 6.90 28.47
C GLN A 60 3.65 5.68 28.51
N THR A 61 4.16 5.22 27.37
CA THR A 61 5.16 4.13 27.31
C THR A 61 6.40 4.46 28.14
N MET A 62 6.91 5.69 28.01
CA MET A 62 8.19 6.08 28.57
C MET A 62 8.13 6.64 29.99
N CYS A 63 6.99 7.20 30.42
CA CYS A 63 6.88 7.98 31.65
C CYS A 63 5.87 7.43 32.67
N THR A 64 5.17 6.34 32.36
CA THR A 64 4.35 5.63 33.35
C THR A 64 5.23 5.11 34.48
N THR A 65 4.75 5.17 35.71
CA THR A 65 5.50 4.73 36.90
C THR A 65 4.83 3.54 37.56
N SER A 66 5.61 2.51 37.92
CA SER A 66 5.11 1.39 38.71
C SER A 66 5.16 1.72 40.19
N ASN A 67 4.09 1.41 40.92
CA ASN A 67 3.99 1.63 42.36
C ASN A 67 4.82 0.62 43.17
N SER A 68 5.21 -0.52 42.60
CA SER A 68 6.04 -1.52 43.30
C SER A 68 7.41 -0.96 43.67
N ASP A 69 7.99 -0.13 42.79
CA ASP A 69 9.39 0.33 42.90
C ASP A 69 9.57 1.83 42.68
N ARG A 70 8.49 2.58 42.41
CA ARG A 70 8.50 3.99 41.91
C ARG A 70 9.40 4.20 40.69
N GLN A 71 9.73 3.13 39.98
CA GLN A 71 10.53 3.17 38.78
C GLN A 71 9.66 3.49 37.58
N VAL A 72 10.28 4.17 36.61
CA VAL A 72 9.65 4.47 35.34
C VAL A 72 9.63 3.19 34.50
N CYS A 73 8.49 2.89 33.90
CA CYS A 73 8.27 1.72 33.05
C CYS A 73 9.29 1.61 31.91
N ALA A 74 9.84 2.73 31.45
CA ALA A 74 10.91 2.78 30.48
C ALA A 74 12.14 1.93 30.88
N VAL A 75 12.48 1.82 32.17
CA VAL A 75 13.72 1.14 32.60
C VAL A 75 13.74 -0.32 32.15
N SER A 76 12.66 -1.05 32.41
CA SER A 76 12.56 -2.47 32.04
C SER A 76 12.51 -2.65 30.52
N LEU A 77 11.79 -1.76 29.82
CA LEU A 77 11.74 -1.75 28.37
C LEU A 77 13.12 -1.48 27.76
N THR A 78 13.84 -0.46 28.22
CA THR A 78 15.15 -0.10 27.69
C THR A 78 16.20 -1.17 27.97
N SER A 79 16.11 -1.86 29.13
CA SER A 79 16.99 -2.99 29.43
C SER A 79 16.74 -4.17 28.50
N TYR A 80 15.47 -4.47 28.20
CA TYR A 80 15.14 -5.48 27.21
C TYR A 80 15.64 -5.09 25.81
N LEU A 81 15.38 -3.85 25.41
CA LEU A 81 15.81 -3.32 24.13
C LEU A 81 17.35 -3.35 23.98
N SER A 82 18.13 -3.05 25.01
CA SER A 82 19.59 -3.15 24.92
C SER A 82 20.10 -4.57 24.65
N ASP A 83 19.31 -5.59 24.99
CA ASP A 83 19.68 -7.00 24.79
C ASP A 83 19.27 -7.52 23.41
N VAL A 84 18.21 -6.95 22.81
CA VAL A 84 17.63 -7.43 21.54
C VAL A 84 17.88 -6.53 20.33
N ILE A 85 18.33 -5.29 20.56
CA ILE A 85 18.74 -4.37 19.50
C ILE A 85 20.08 -4.82 18.91
N SER A 86 20.16 -4.84 17.58
CA SER A 86 21.40 -5.03 16.83
C SER A 86 22.05 -3.69 16.47
N ALA A 87 23.35 -3.70 16.14
CA ALA A 87 24.13 -2.48 15.91
C ALA A 87 23.67 -1.64 14.69
N ASP A 88 22.84 -2.21 13.84
CA ASP A 88 22.22 -1.63 12.64
C ASP A 88 20.84 -1.01 12.90
N GLU A 89 20.26 -1.16 14.10
CA GLU A 89 18.99 -0.53 14.44
C GLU A 89 19.17 0.99 14.58
N SER A 90 18.52 1.74 13.71
CA SER A 90 18.80 3.15 13.51
C SER A 90 18.07 4.09 14.48
N SER A 91 16.99 3.64 15.14
CA SER A 91 16.25 4.47 16.09
C SER A 91 15.62 3.71 17.26
N LEU A 92 15.56 4.36 18.43
CA LEU A 92 14.87 3.83 19.61
C LEU A 92 13.37 3.64 19.36
N LEU A 93 12.74 4.53 18.58
CA LEU A 93 11.32 4.41 18.25
C LEU A 93 11.05 3.17 17.40
N SER A 94 11.89 2.92 16.39
CA SER A 94 11.85 1.69 15.58
C SER A 94 11.99 0.47 16.47
N ALA A 95 12.96 0.47 17.40
CA ALA A 95 13.15 -0.63 18.31
C ALA A 95 11.93 -0.88 19.22
N ILE A 96 11.31 0.19 19.76
CA ILE A 96 10.08 0.07 20.55
C ILE A 96 8.95 -0.56 19.72
N ILE A 97 8.74 -0.08 18.50
CA ILE A 97 7.65 -0.56 17.63
C ILE A 97 7.90 -2.01 17.20
N PHE A 98 9.10 -2.31 16.69
CA PHE A 98 9.38 -3.59 16.03
C PHE A 98 9.87 -4.68 17.00
N ARG A 99 10.65 -4.36 18.04
CA ARG A 99 11.19 -5.36 18.99
C ARG A 99 10.29 -5.57 20.20
N ALA A 100 9.60 -4.53 20.66
CA ALA A 100 8.65 -4.64 21.76
C ALA A 100 7.19 -4.71 21.28
N GLY A 101 6.83 -4.01 20.21
CA GLY A 101 5.44 -3.99 19.73
C GLY A 101 5.01 -5.26 18.97
N VAL A 102 5.80 -5.69 17.96
CA VAL A 102 5.45 -6.86 17.11
C VAL A 102 5.11 -8.13 17.91
N PRO A 103 5.86 -8.50 18.97
CA PRO A 103 5.51 -9.66 19.80
C PRO A 103 4.08 -9.65 20.35
N LEU A 104 3.50 -8.48 20.64
CA LEU A 104 2.14 -8.35 21.16
C LEU A 104 1.08 -8.79 20.13
N TYR A 105 1.34 -8.62 18.84
CA TYR A 105 0.43 -9.08 17.78
C TYR A 105 0.49 -10.60 17.57
N ALA A 106 1.58 -11.23 17.99
CA ALA A 106 1.80 -12.67 17.90
C ALA A 106 1.40 -13.41 19.19
N ALA A 107 0.99 -12.69 20.23
CA ALA A 107 0.66 -13.25 21.54
C ALA A 107 -0.67 -14.02 21.52
N ALA A 108 -0.77 -15.04 22.37
CA ALA A 108 -2.00 -15.80 22.54
C ALA A 108 -2.98 -15.01 23.43
N GLU A 109 -4.13 -14.62 22.87
CA GLU A 109 -5.17 -13.84 23.57
C GLU A 109 -5.53 -14.41 24.95
N LYS A 110 -5.78 -15.72 25.03
CA LYS A 110 -6.19 -16.41 26.27
C LYS A 110 -5.15 -16.35 27.40
N ASP A 111 -3.87 -16.16 27.06
CA ASP A 111 -2.73 -16.22 27.99
C ASP A 111 -2.02 -14.86 28.08
N VAL A 112 -2.47 -13.82 27.37
CA VAL A 112 -1.72 -12.56 27.22
C VAL A 112 -1.54 -11.86 28.56
N CYS A 113 -2.58 -11.76 29.39
CA CYS A 113 -2.50 -11.06 30.67
C CYS A 113 -1.53 -11.73 31.65
N SER A 114 -1.55 -13.06 31.76
CA SER A 114 -0.62 -13.79 32.64
C SER A 114 0.81 -13.75 32.09
N SER A 115 0.97 -13.81 30.76
CA SER A 115 2.28 -13.80 30.11
C SER A 115 2.98 -12.44 30.21
N LEU A 116 2.23 -11.34 30.21
CA LEU A 116 2.77 -9.97 30.30
C LEU A 116 3.50 -9.69 31.62
N ALA A 117 3.24 -10.44 32.68
CA ALA A 117 3.97 -10.35 33.95
C ALA A 117 5.28 -11.16 33.96
N SER A 118 5.61 -11.85 32.86
CA SER A 118 6.78 -12.73 32.74
C SER A 118 7.74 -12.24 31.67
N THR A 119 8.95 -12.83 31.60
CA THR A 119 9.96 -12.51 30.58
C THR A 119 9.71 -13.26 29.25
N SER A 120 8.48 -13.66 28.98
CA SER A 120 8.09 -14.35 27.75
C SER A 120 6.60 -14.22 27.47
N LEU A 121 6.21 -14.13 26.20
CA LEU A 121 4.82 -14.18 25.76
C LEU A 121 4.45 -15.57 25.24
N ALA A 122 3.32 -16.12 25.65
CA ALA A 122 2.76 -17.29 24.98
C ALA A 122 2.45 -16.95 23.52
N SER A 123 2.90 -17.76 22.57
CA SER A 123 2.64 -17.53 21.15
C SER A 123 1.25 -17.97 20.75
N GLY A 124 0.49 -17.08 20.12
CA GLY A 124 -0.76 -17.39 19.43
C GLY A 124 -0.54 -18.03 18.06
N LEU A 125 0.67 -17.91 17.49
CA LEU A 125 1.01 -18.41 16.15
C LEU A 125 1.46 -19.87 16.15
N VAL A 126 2.14 -20.31 17.22
CA VAL A 126 2.67 -21.67 17.37
C VAL A 126 2.31 -22.21 18.74
N SER A 127 1.52 -23.28 18.77
CA SER A 127 1.06 -23.90 20.03
C SER A 127 2.24 -24.35 20.90
N GLY A 128 2.23 -23.96 22.18
CA GLY A 128 3.27 -24.33 23.14
C GLY A 128 4.59 -23.57 23.00
N ALA A 129 4.70 -22.64 22.04
CA ALA A 129 5.88 -21.79 21.89
C ALA A 129 5.78 -20.54 22.76
N SER A 130 6.95 -20.03 23.19
CA SER A 130 7.10 -18.77 23.92
C SER A 130 7.97 -17.79 23.14
N ILE A 131 7.58 -16.53 23.10
CA ILE A 131 8.30 -15.43 22.46
C ILE A 131 9.08 -14.70 23.56
N PRO A 132 10.40 -14.49 23.43
CA PRO A 132 11.16 -13.68 24.38
C PRO A 132 10.54 -12.28 24.52
N TYR A 133 10.39 -11.82 25.76
CA TYR A 133 9.79 -10.52 26.05
C TYR A 133 10.27 -10.00 27.41
N TYR A 134 9.84 -8.82 27.81
CA TYR A 134 10.07 -8.30 29.15
C TYR A 134 8.82 -8.42 30.02
N ALA A 135 9.00 -8.49 31.33
CA ALA A 135 7.90 -8.48 32.29
C ALA A 135 7.26 -7.08 32.34
N ALA A 136 6.44 -6.78 31.34
CA ALA A 136 5.83 -5.49 31.16
C ALA A 136 4.78 -5.18 32.26
N SER A 137 4.01 -6.18 32.69
CA SER A 137 2.92 -6.01 33.66
C SER A 137 2.03 -4.81 33.27
N CYS A 138 1.62 -3.97 34.23
CA CYS A 138 0.83 -2.77 33.98
C CYS A 138 1.51 -1.73 33.06
N CYS A 139 2.84 -1.80 32.84
CA CYS A 139 3.56 -0.88 31.97
C CYS A 139 3.26 -1.08 30.48
N VAL A 140 2.70 -2.22 30.09
CA VAL A 140 2.30 -2.48 28.68
C VAL A 140 1.20 -1.52 28.20
N SER A 141 0.41 -0.95 29.11
CA SER A 141 -0.72 -0.09 28.77
C SER A 141 -0.33 1.12 27.91
N GLY A 142 0.81 1.75 28.23
CA GLY A 142 1.36 2.84 27.42
C GLY A 142 1.77 2.40 26.01
N LEU A 143 2.45 1.25 25.91
CA LEU A 143 2.87 0.68 24.63
C LEU A 143 1.66 0.27 23.78
N SER A 144 0.65 -0.33 24.41
CA SER A 144 -0.61 -0.70 23.75
C SER A 144 -1.28 0.51 23.10
N LYS A 145 -1.35 1.64 23.79
CA LYS A 145 -1.92 2.88 23.24
C LYS A 145 -1.09 3.47 22.11
N LEU A 146 0.25 3.47 22.24
CA LEU A 146 1.13 3.89 21.15
C LEU A 146 0.88 3.05 19.89
N LEU A 147 0.83 1.72 20.04
CA LEU A 147 0.58 0.82 18.93
C LEU A 147 -0.83 1.03 18.34
N GLN A 148 -1.84 1.24 19.16
CA GLN A 148 -3.20 1.53 18.69
C GLN A 148 -3.27 2.83 17.88
N SER A 149 -2.57 3.89 18.29
CA SER A 149 -2.49 5.15 17.52
C SER A 149 -1.81 4.93 16.17
N LEU A 150 -0.70 4.17 16.15
CA LEU A 150 0.01 3.83 14.91
C LEU A 150 -0.83 2.94 14.00
N ASP A 151 -1.53 1.95 14.55
CA ASP A 151 -2.42 1.04 13.83
C ASP A 151 -3.58 1.82 13.17
N THR A 152 -4.10 2.85 13.84
CA THR A 152 -5.12 3.74 13.28
C THR A 152 -4.59 4.48 12.04
N VAL A 153 -3.38 5.04 12.10
CA VAL A 153 -2.74 5.71 10.96
C VAL A 153 -2.45 4.71 9.83
N MET A 154 -1.89 3.55 10.15
CA MET A 154 -1.58 2.51 9.16
C MET A 154 -2.83 1.96 8.48
N THR A 155 -3.93 1.81 9.22
CA THR A 155 -5.23 1.40 8.68
C THR A 155 -5.80 2.48 7.77
N HIS A 156 -5.64 3.75 8.11
CA HIS A 156 -6.03 4.85 7.23
C HIS A 156 -5.26 4.82 5.90
N LEU A 157 -3.95 4.64 5.93
CA LEU A 157 -3.11 4.62 4.74
C LEU A 157 -3.33 3.39 3.86
N SER A 158 -3.31 2.19 4.47
CA SER A 158 -3.28 0.92 3.75
C SER A 158 -4.64 0.23 3.60
N GLY A 159 -5.64 0.66 4.37
CA GLY A 159 -6.92 -0.03 4.52
C GLY A 159 -6.89 -1.30 5.38
N SER A 160 -5.71 -1.70 5.86
CA SER A 160 -5.51 -2.93 6.63
C SER A 160 -4.98 -2.63 8.03
N LEU A 161 -5.45 -3.38 9.02
CA LEU A 161 -4.85 -3.37 10.35
C LEU A 161 -3.41 -3.90 10.28
N VAL A 162 -2.55 -3.45 11.20
CA VAL A 162 -1.16 -3.94 11.29
C VAL A 162 -1.12 -5.47 11.51
N ALA A 163 -2.05 -6.03 12.27
CA ALA A 163 -2.19 -7.48 12.43
C ALA A 163 -2.53 -8.22 11.12
N GLU A 164 -3.39 -7.63 10.28
CA GLU A 164 -3.71 -8.18 8.96
C GLU A 164 -2.47 -8.12 8.05
N LEU A 165 -1.74 -7.00 8.08
CA LEU A 165 -0.49 -6.85 7.35
C LEU A 165 0.56 -7.88 7.76
N PHE A 166 0.78 -8.13 9.06
CA PHE A 166 1.70 -9.19 9.49
C PHE A 166 1.24 -10.58 9.05
N THR A 167 -0.06 -10.85 9.09
CA THR A 167 -0.62 -12.10 8.56
C THR A 167 -0.35 -12.23 7.07
N LEU A 168 -0.45 -11.13 6.31
CA LEU A 168 -0.17 -11.11 4.87
C LEU A 168 1.32 -11.33 4.57
N ILE A 169 2.20 -10.57 5.22
CA ILE A 169 3.66 -10.60 5.03
C ILE A 169 4.21 -11.99 5.35
N THR A 170 3.67 -12.65 6.37
CA THR A 170 4.12 -13.98 6.80
C THR A 170 3.45 -15.14 6.06
N GLY A 171 2.60 -14.87 5.06
CA GLY A 171 1.94 -15.92 4.28
C GLY A 171 0.93 -16.76 5.08
N ARG A 172 0.28 -16.17 6.09
CA ARG A 172 -0.63 -16.86 7.03
C ARG A 172 -2.11 -16.63 6.76
N GLN A 173 -2.48 -16.21 5.55
CA GLN A 173 -3.86 -15.90 5.16
C GLN A 173 -4.81 -17.08 5.35
N ASP A 174 -4.32 -18.30 5.08
CA ASP A 174 -5.09 -19.54 5.20
C ASP A 174 -4.73 -20.35 6.46
N ALA A 175 -3.86 -19.81 7.31
CA ALA A 175 -3.48 -20.47 8.55
C ALA A 175 -4.61 -20.41 9.58
N VAL A 176 -4.73 -21.47 10.39
CA VAL A 176 -5.65 -21.52 11.53
C VAL A 176 -5.34 -20.41 12.55
N THR A 177 -4.05 -20.07 12.69
CA THR A 177 -3.58 -19.03 13.61
C THR A 177 -2.99 -17.85 12.84
N LYS A 178 -3.46 -16.65 13.18
CA LYS A 178 -3.12 -15.37 12.56
C LYS A 178 -2.65 -14.39 13.62
N PHE A 179 -2.02 -13.30 13.20
CA PHE A 179 -1.73 -12.18 14.08
C PHE A 179 -3.03 -11.49 14.48
N THR A 180 -3.08 -10.90 15.66
CA THR A 180 -4.28 -10.22 16.18
C THR A 180 -3.92 -8.96 16.97
N SER A 181 -4.75 -7.92 16.88
CA SER A 181 -4.59 -6.71 17.69
C SER A 181 -5.28 -6.92 19.05
N LEU A 182 -4.50 -6.94 20.12
CA LEU A 182 -5.00 -7.28 21.48
C LEU A 182 -5.21 -6.06 22.38
N TYR A 183 -5.27 -4.83 21.85
CA TYR A 183 -5.32 -3.62 22.68
C TYR A 183 -6.43 -3.64 23.75
N PRO A 184 -7.70 -3.97 23.43
CA PRO A 184 -8.76 -3.98 24.44
C PRO A 184 -8.54 -5.04 25.51
N VAL A 185 -7.98 -6.19 25.14
CA VAL A 185 -7.66 -7.29 26.07
C VAL A 185 -6.56 -6.84 27.02
N ILE A 186 -5.49 -6.25 26.48
CA ILE A 186 -4.36 -5.72 27.24
C ILE A 186 -4.81 -4.64 28.23
N GLU A 187 -5.69 -3.73 27.81
CA GLU A 187 -6.24 -2.68 28.67
C GLU A 187 -7.11 -3.24 29.81
N SER A 188 -7.73 -4.40 29.61
CA SER A 188 -8.56 -5.08 30.62
C SER A 188 -7.76 -5.96 31.58
N CYS A 189 -6.47 -6.20 31.32
CA CYS A 189 -5.64 -7.07 32.16
C CYS A 189 -5.48 -6.50 33.57
N ALA A 190 -5.68 -7.36 34.57
CA ALA A 190 -5.38 -7.05 35.96
C ALA A 190 -3.97 -7.54 36.32
N PHE A 191 -3.19 -6.66 36.95
CA PHE A 191 -1.82 -6.96 37.39
C PHE A 191 -1.69 -6.75 38.90
N GLU A 192 -0.76 -7.47 39.54
CA GLU A 192 -0.41 -7.23 40.94
C GLU A 192 0.22 -5.86 41.15
N ALA A 193 1.06 -5.43 40.19
CA ALA A 193 1.61 -4.09 40.18
C ALA A 193 0.56 -3.07 39.70
N SER A 194 0.50 -1.92 40.37
CA SER A 194 -0.31 -0.79 39.91
C SER A 194 0.59 0.25 39.23
N CYS A 195 0.15 0.76 38.09
CA CYS A 195 0.86 1.78 37.34
C CYS A 195 0.10 3.10 37.38
N THR A 196 0.85 4.20 37.50
CA THR A 196 0.32 5.56 37.48
C THR A 196 0.75 6.23 36.18
N ASN A 197 -0.24 6.68 35.39
CA ASN A 197 -0.02 7.43 34.17
C ASN A 197 0.79 8.72 34.45
N PRO A 198 1.53 9.23 33.45
CA PRO A 198 2.18 10.53 33.58
C PRO A 198 1.18 11.66 33.89
N ASN A 199 1.62 12.64 34.67
CA ASN A 199 0.80 13.77 35.14
C ASN A 199 0.30 14.70 34.02
N PHE A 200 0.88 14.58 32.82
CA PHE A 200 0.55 15.44 31.69
C PHE A 200 0.36 14.57 30.44
N THR A 201 -0.76 14.81 29.76
CA THR A 201 -1.09 14.29 28.43
C THR A 201 -1.61 15.46 27.61
N LEU A 202 -1.19 15.53 26.35
CA LEU A 202 -1.64 16.56 25.41
C LEU A 202 -3.15 16.48 25.24
N SER A 203 -3.82 17.63 25.31
CA SER A 203 -5.27 17.71 25.18
C SER A 203 -5.65 18.24 23.80
N SER A 204 -6.41 17.46 23.03
CA SER A 204 -6.93 17.93 21.74
C SER A 204 -8.31 18.56 21.91
N ASN A 205 -8.55 19.71 21.30
CA ASN A 205 -9.91 20.21 21.11
C ASN A 205 -10.58 19.47 19.97
N THR A 206 -11.68 18.77 20.26
CA THR A 206 -12.54 18.12 19.27
C THR A 206 -13.39 19.15 18.54
N SER A 207 -12.81 19.89 17.59
CA SER A 207 -13.59 20.63 16.60
C SER A 207 -13.33 20.04 15.22
N CYS A 208 -14.15 19.07 14.84
CA CYS A 208 -14.17 18.53 13.48
C CYS A 208 -14.88 19.55 12.57
N ASN A 209 -14.18 20.12 11.61
CA ASN A 209 -14.85 20.77 10.49
C ASN A 209 -15.28 19.68 9.50
N ALA A 210 -16.54 19.73 9.08
CA ALA A 210 -17.06 18.85 8.04
C ALA A 210 -16.24 19.00 6.75
N ILE A 211 -15.95 17.86 6.12
CA ILE A 211 -15.29 17.78 4.81
C ILE A 211 -16.14 18.57 3.80
N SER A 212 -15.58 19.63 3.23
CA SER A 212 -16.25 20.45 2.21
C SER A 212 -16.34 19.70 0.87
N ASP A 213 -17.35 20.02 0.06
CA ASP A 213 -17.59 19.52 -1.30
C ASP A 213 -16.44 19.75 -2.32
N ALA A 214 -15.36 20.42 -1.90
CA ALA A 214 -14.20 20.77 -2.72
C ALA A 214 -13.36 19.57 -3.19
N VAL A 215 -13.61 18.37 -2.66
CA VAL A 215 -12.90 17.11 -3.00
C VAL A 215 -13.26 16.60 -4.40
N SER A 216 -14.50 16.86 -4.85
CA SER A 216 -15.02 16.35 -6.14
C SER A 216 -14.21 16.81 -7.36
N ASN A 217 -13.53 17.95 -7.28
CA ASN A 217 -12.71 18.47 -8.38
C ASN A 217 -11.33 17.81 -8.50
N LYS A 218 -10.89 17.06 -7.49
CA LYS A 218 -9.56 16.39 -7.47
C LYS A 218 -9.63 14.90 -7.78
N THR A 219 -10.81 14.29 -7.70
CA THR A 219 -11.04 12.91 -8.13
C THR A 219 -11.25 12.91 -9.65
N ARG A 220 -10.27 12.38 -10.40
CA ARG A 220 -10.21 12.47 -11.87
C ARG A 220 -11.49 11.90 -12.51
N SER A 221 -12.14 12.69 -13.36
CA SER A 221 -13.12 12.18 -14.35
C SER A 221 -12.51 12.33 -15.74
N PRO A 222 -12.56 11.31 -16.61
CA PRO A 222 -12.02 11.42 -17.96
C PRO A 222 -12.84 12.45 -18.75
N SER A 223 -12.16 13.32 -19.49
CA SER A 223 -12.81 14.21 -20.46
C SER A 223 -12.96 13.48 -21.79
N ASN A 224 -14.03 13.77 -22.52
CA ASN A 224 -14.29 13.23 -23.86
C ASN A 224 -14.41 11.69 -23.95
N ILE A 225 -14.71 11.03 -22.84
CA ILE A 225 -15.02 9.59 -22.79
C ILE A 225 -16.44 9.44 -22.23
N ALA A 226 -17.26 8.66 -22.92
CA ALA A 226 -18.57 8.24 -22.44
C ALA A 226 -18.49 6.78 -22.00
N CYS A 227 -19.00 6.47 -20.81
CA CYS A 227 -19.07 5.11 -20.29
C CYS A 227 -20.27 4.96 -19.35
N LYS A 228 -20.62 3.72 -19.02
CA LYS A 228 -21.58 3.45 -17.95
C LYS A 228 -20.85 3.51 -16.62
N LEU A 229 -21.22 4.46 -15.77
CA LEU A 229 -20.67 4.57 -14.42
C LEU A 229 -21.28 3.50 -13.51
N VAL A 230 -20.42 2.89 -12.69
CA VAL A 230 -20.79 1.97 -11.62
C VAL A 230 -20.03 2.34 -10.36
N THR A 231 -20.67 2.20 -9.21
CA THR A 231 -20.02 2.40 -7.92
C THR A 231 -19.23 1.15 -7.55
N LEU A 232 -17.94 1.32 -7.32
CA LEU A 232 -17.03 0.27 -6.87
C LEU A 232 -16.56 0.59 -5.45
N CYS A 233 -16.74 -0.35 -4.53
CA CYS A 233 -16.36 -0.18 -3.12
C CYS A 233 -15.29 -1.18 -2.70
N ASP A 234 -14.40 -0.76 -1.80
CA ASP A 234 -13.47 -1.64 -1.09
C ASP A 234 -14.15 -2.32 0.11
N SER A 235 -13.44 -3.24 0.75
CA SER A 235 -13.92 -3.95 1.96
C SER A 235 -14.05 -3.06 3.20
N ASN A 236 -13.52 -1.83 3.17
CA ASN A 236 -13.76 -0.81 4.19
C ASN A 236 -14.98 0.08 3.86
N ASN A 237 -15.74 -0.23 2.81
CA ASN A 237 -16.86 0.58 2.29
C ASN A 237 -16.47 1.98 1.78
N VAL A 238 -15.21 2.18 1.40
CA VAL A 238 -14.80 3.36 0.63
C VAL A 238 -15.22 3.10 -0.82
N CYS A 239 -15.88 4.05 -1.47
CA CYS A 239 -16.44 3.84 -2.81
C CYS A 239 -16.07 4.96 -3.79
N SER A 240 -15.87 4.62 -5.05
CA SER A 240 -15.69 5.57 -6.15
C SER A 240 -16.58 5.19 -7.33
N ASP A 241 -17.02 6.18 -8.10
CA ASP A 241 -17.71 5.95 -9.37
C ASP A 241 -16.68 5.74 -10.48
N VAL A 242 -16.77 4.61 -11.17
CA VAL A 242 -15.80 4.18 -12.18
C VAL A 242 -16.51 3.74 -13.46
N CYS A 243 -15.82 3.75 -14.59
CA CYS A 243 -16.38 3.15 -15.81
C CYS A 243 -16.50 1.63 -15.65
N GLU A 244 -17.69 1.09 -15.92
CA GLU A 244 -17.89 -0.35 -16.07
C GLU A 244 -17.01 -0.86 -17.23
N ALA A 245 -16.26 -1.91 -16.97
CA ALA A 245 -15.30 -2.45 -17.92
C ALA A 245 -15.94 -2.81 -19.26
N GLY A 246 -15.36 -2.30 -20.35
CA GLY A 246 -15.81 -2.53 -21.73
C GLY A 246 -16.92 -1.59 -22.20
N THR A 247 -17.33 -0.61 -21.39
CA THR A 247 -18.38 0.36 -21.76
C THR A 247 -17.83 1.71 -22.22
N ALA A 248 -16.52 1.93 -22.11
CA ALA A 248 -15.92 3.19 -22.51
C ALA A 248 -15.94 3.36 -24.02
N SER A 249 -16.29 4.57 -24.44
CA SER A 249 -16.39 4.96 -25.84
C SER A 249 -15.90 6.40 -26.02
N VAL A 250 -15.36 6.66 -27.21
CA VAL A 250 -14.96 7.99 -27.67
C VAL A 250 -15.79 8.37 -28.88
N ASN A 251 -15.63 9.61 -29.36
CA ASN A 251 -16.28 10.05 -30.60
C ASN A 251 -15.92 9.10 -31.77
N SER A 252 -16.91 8.77 -32.61
CA SER A 252 -16.72 7.85 -33.74
C SER A 252 -15.58 8.27 -34.67
N TRP A 253 -15.40 9.57 -34.90
CA TRP A 253 -14.28 10.07 -35.70
C TRP A 253 -12.92 9.69 -35.10
N ALA A 254 -12.77 9.76 -33.78
CA ALA A 254 -11.53 9.38 -33.11
C ALA A 254 -11.31 7.86 -33.18
N ALA A 255 -12.37 7.07 -32.98
CA ALA A 255 -12.31 5.61 -33.12
C ALA A 255 -11.93 5.18 -34.54
N ASP A 256 -12.50 5.82 -35.57
CA ASP A 256 -12.20 5.56 -36.98
C ASP A 256 -10.75 5.95 -37.32
N ALA A 257 -10.28 7.09 -36.80
CA ALA A 257 -8.90 7.54 -36.99
C ALA A 257 -7.88 6.58 -36.38
N ILE A 258 -8.12 6.11 -35.15
CA ILE A 258 -7.29 5.11 -34.46
C ILE A 258 -7.28 3.80 -35.24
N THR A 259 -8.45 3.34 -35.68
CA THR A 259 -8.57 2.11 -36.50
C THR A 259 -7.77 2.23 -37.80
N PHE A 260 -7.84 3.38 -38.47
CA PHE A 260 -7.06 3.64 -39.67
C PHE A 260 -5.55 3.64 -39.38
N GLN A 261 -5.11 4.30 -38.30
CA GLN A 261 -3.71 4.31 -37.89
C GLN A 261 -3.20 2.90 -37.60
N HIS A 262 -3.94 2.07 -36.87
CA HIS A 262 -3.57 0.69 -36.59
C HIS A 262 -3.41 -0.14 -37.86
N ARG A 263 -4.33 -0.01 -38.82
CA ARG A 263 -4.22 -0.73 -40.10
C ARG A 263 -2.95 -0.37 -40.87
N LEU A 264 -2.54 0.89 -40.84
CA LEU A 264 -1.26 1.30 -41.42
C LEU A 264 -0.08 0.71 -40.65
N SER A 265 -0.12 0.79 -39.32
CA SER A 265 0.94 0.26 -38.46
C SER A 265 1.09 -1.25 -38.52
N TYR A 266 0.02 -2.00 -38.84
CA TYR A 266 0.07 -3.47 -38.94
C TYR A 266 0.76 -3.97 -40.20
N GLY A 267 0.83 -3.13 -41.25
CA GLY A 267 1.60 -3.41 -42.45
C GLY A 267 3.12 -3.27 -42.26
N GLU A 268 3.57 -2.77 -41.11
CA GLU A 268 4.97 -2.60 -40.77
C GLU A 268 5.48 -3.76 -39.89
N THR A 269 6.80 -3.86 -39.81
CA THR A 269 7.49 -4.78 -38.87
C THR A 269 7.51 -4.18 -37.47
N LEU A 270 7.72 -5.01 -36.43
CA LEU A 270 7.65 -4.55 -35.03
C LEU A 270 8.60 -3.36 -34.74
N CYS A 271 9.75 -3.28 -35.42
CA CYS A 271 10.72 -2.18 -35.25
C CYS A 271 10.27 -0.84 -35.85
N PHE A 272 9.33 -0.84 -36.80
CA PHE A 272 8.86 0.36 -37.51
C PHE A 272 7.39 0.70 -37.24
N THR A 273 6.66 -0.23 -36.64
CA THR A 273 5.32 -0.03 -36.13
C THR A 273 5.29 1.06 -35.04
N GLN A 274 4.21 1.85 -35.03
CA GLN A 274 3.87 2.75 -33.92
C GLN A 274 2.56 2.28 -33.29
N LEU A 275 2.59 1.90 -32.00
CA LEU A 275 1.42 1.46 -31.25
C LEU A 275 1.17 2.39 -30.07
N PRO A 276 -0.07 2.83 -29.83
CA PRO A 276 -0.43 3.47 -28.58
C PRO A 276 -0.18 2.52 -27.41
N ALA A 277 0.45 3.04 -26.35
CA ALA A 277 0.84 2.29 -25.18
C ALA A 277 0.25 2.92 -23.91
N THR A 278 0.00 2.09 -22.90
CA THR A 278 -0.40 2.52 -21.56
C THR A 278 0.61 2.01 -20.53
N HIS A 279 1.11 2.93 -19.71
CA HIS A 279 2.05 2.65 -18.62
C HIS A 279 1.30 2.20 -17.36
N ASN A 280 1.77 1.16 -16.68
CA ASN A 280 1.10 0.50 -15.54
C ASN A 280 -0.40 0.26 -15.82
N SER A 281 -0.71 -0.40 -16.93
CA SER A 281 -2.05 -0.51 -17.51
C SER A 281 -3.09 -1.11 -16.55
N VAL A 282 -2.66 -2.05 -15.71
CA VAL A 282 -3.48 -2.75 -14.71
C VAL A 282 -3.82 -1.92 -13.48
N ILE A 283 -3.05 -0.87 -13.19
CA ILE A 283 -3.21 -0.02 -12.00
C ILE A 283 -4.29 1.02 -12.28
N THR A 284 -5.53 0.56 -12.35
CA THR A 284 -6.68 1.31 -12.87
C THR A 284 -7.82 1.49 -11.88
N GLN A 285 -8.45 2.68 -11.89
CA GLN A 285 -9.64 2.95 -11.08
C GLN A 285 -10.79 1.98 -11.36
N ALA A 286 -10.96 1.52 -12.61
CA ALA A 286 -11.98 0.52 -12.96
C ALA A 286 -11.83 -0.83 -12.22
N ARG A 287 -10.68 -1.05 -11.55
CA ARG A 287 -10.38 -2.22 -10.71
C ARG A 287 -10.09 -1.84 -9.25
N GLY A 288 -10.46 -0.64 -8.84
CA GLY A 288 -10.39 -0.18 -7.45
C GLY A 288 -9.13 0.60 -7.11
N TYR A 289 -8.03 0.49 -7.86
CA TYR A 289 -6.81 1.26 -7.56
C TYR A 289 -7.13 2.77 -7.44
N GLY A 290 -6.62 3.42 -6.40
CA GLY A 290 -6.94 4.82 -6.10
C GLY A 290 -8.31 5.09 -5.48
N ASN A 291 -9.10 4.08 -5.12
CA ASN A 291 -10.41 4.25 -4.46
C ASN A 291 -10.30 5.03 -3.12
N ARG A 292 -9.15 4.97 -2.45
CA ARG A 292 -8.88 5.76 -1.22
C ARG A 292 -8.30 7.14 -1.48
N ASP A 293 -7.94 7.50 -2.72
CA ASP A 293 -7.33 8.81 -3.05
C ASP A 293 -8.20 9.97 -2.57
N GLN A 294 -9.53 9.82 -2.66
CA GLN A 294 -10.51 10.79 -2.17
C GLN A 294 -10.43 11.07 -0.67
N LEU A 295 -10.06 10.08 0.15
CA LEU A 295 -9.89 10.26 1.59
C LEU A 295 -8.70 11.20 1.85
N PHE A 296 -7.58 10.96 1.17
CA PHE A 296 -6.39 11.78 1.28
C PHE A 296 -6.63 13.19 0.70
N ASN A 297 -7.23 13.26 -0.49
CA ASN A 297 -7.52 14.52 -1.17
C ASN A 297 -8.49 15.42 -0.39
N SER A 298 -9.29 14.84 0.51
CA SER A 298 -10.17 15.61 1.40
C SER A 298 -9.43 16.44 2.44
N MET A 299 -8.22 16.03 2.82
CA MET A 299 -7.38 16.71 3.81
C MET A 299 -6.41 17.72 3.17
N LEU A 300 -6.16 17.59 1.87
CA LEU A 300 -5.23 18.42 1.12
C LEU A 300 -5.83 19.76 0.70
N ASN A 301 -4.98 20.78 0.53
CA ASN A 301 -5.42 22.13 0.20
C ASN A 301 -6.18 22.20 -1.13
N ALA A 302 -7.49 22.42 -1.07
CA ALA A 302 -8.38 22.48 -2.24
C ALA A 302 -8.00 23.56 -3.27
N SER A 303 -7.41 24.68 -2.84
CA SER A 303 -7.01 25.79 -3.71
C SER A 303 -5.69 25.55 -4.44
N ASN A 304 -4.91 24.54 -4.03
CA ASN A 304 -3.67 24.16 -4.69
C ASN A 304 -3.90 22.98 -5.64
N ALA A 305 -3.87 23.25 -6.95
CA ALA A 305 -4.05 22.24 -7.99
C ALA A 305 -2.93 21.18 -8.04
N GLY A 306 -1.75 21.48 -7.47
CA GLY A 306 -0.65 20.52 -7.32
C GLY A 306 -0.73 19.70 -6.03
N SER A 307 -1.63 20.02 -5.11
CA SER A 307 -1.80 19.27 -3.86
C SER A 307 -2.90 18.21 -4.04
N TYR A 308 -2.51 17.05 -4.54
CA TYR A 308 -3.39 15.89 -4.66
C TYR A 308 -2.60 14.60 -4.53
N MET A 309 -3.27 13.57 -4.01
CA MET A 309 -2.80 12.19 -4.05
C MET A 309 -3.46 11.50 -5.23
N ARG A 310 -2.65 10.75 -5.99
CA ARG A 310 -3.13 9.90 -7.07
C ARG A 310 -2.31 8.63 -7.12
N THR A 311 -2.95 7.51 -6.81
CA THR A 311 -2.30 6.21 -6.74
C THR A 311 -2.69 5.28 -7.88
N SER A 312 -3.67 5.68 -8.69
CA SER A 312 -4.05 5.01 -9.94
C SER A 312 -3.37 5.64 -11.17
N ASN A 313 -2.73 4.81 -11.99
CA ASN A 313 -2.12 5.24 -13.26
C ASN A 313 -3.19 5.43 -14.35
N GLN A 314 -4.14 4.51 -14.42
CA GLN A 314 -5.21 4.50 -15.41
C GLN A 314 -6.59 4.74 -14.79
N PHE A 315 -7.51 5.24 -15.62
CA PHE A 315 -8.93 5.39 -15.23
C PHE A 315 -9.77 4.20 -15.72
N LEU A 316 -9.42 3.68 -16.90
CA LEU A 316 -10.21 2.72 -17.66
C LEU A 316 -9.71 1.29 -17.47
N SER A 317 -10.60 0.31 -17.59
CA SER A 317 -10.22 -1.12 -17.55
C SER A 317 -9.25 -1.48 -18.68
N LEU A 318 -8.57 -2.63 -18.60
CA LEU A 318 -7.72 -3.10 -19.71
C LEU A 318 -8.54 -3.28 -20.98
N THR A 319 -9.75 -3.84 -20.87
CA THR A 319 -10.71 -3.97 -21.97
C THR A 319 -10.99 -2.62 -22.63
N ASP A 320 -11.21 -1.58 -21.83
CA ASP A 320 -11.49 -0.23 -22.33
C ASP A 320 -10.24 0.42 -22.94
N GLN A 321 -9.07 0.25 -22.33
CA GLN A 321 -7.80 0.72 -22.90
C GLN A 321 -7.58 0.12 -24.30
N LEU A 322 -7.84 -1.17 -24.47
CA LEU A 322 -7.77 -1.87 -25.76
C LEU A 322 -8.85 -1.38 -26.75
N ASN A 323 -10.10 -1.21 -26.30
CA ASN A 323 -11.18 -0.66 -27.13
C ASN A 323 -10.87 0.76 -27.63
N LEU A 324 -10.15 1.55 -26.83
CA LEU A 324 -9.75 2.91 -27.17
C LEU A 324 -8.40 3.01 -27.89
N GLY A 325 -7.80 1.87 -28.23
CA GLY A 325 -6.68 1.82 -29.16
C GLY A 325 -5.32 1.47 -28.57
N ALA A 326 -5.19 1.24 -27.26
CA ALA A 326 -3.94 0.71 -26.73
C ALA A 326 -3.62 -0.65 -27.36
N ARG A 327 -2.35 -0.89 -27.72
CA ARG A 327 -1.86 -2.17 -28.25
C ARG A 327 -0.54 -2.61 -27.60
N PHE A 328 0.03 -1.77 -26.74
CA PHE A 328 1.08 -2.12 -25.79
C PHE A 328 0.56 -1.89 -24.37
N LEU A 329 0.53 -2.95 -23.57
CA LEU A 329 0.09 -2.89 -22.17
C LEU A 329 1.27 -3.24 -21.27
N GLU A 330 1.60 -2.37 -20.32
CA GLU A 330 2.53 -2.68 -19.23
C GLU A 330 1.78 -3.23 -18.02
N LEU A 331 2.14 -4.44 -17.58
CA LEU A 331 1.58 -5.07 -16.38
C LEU A 331 2.67 -5.26 -15.32
N ASP A 332 2.55 -4.53 -14.21
CA ASP A 332 3.47 -4.65 -13.07
C ASP A 332 3.03 -5.83 -12.20
N VAL A 333 3.87 -6.85 -12.08
CA VAL A 333 3.51 -8.11 -11.40
C VAL A 333 4.43 -8.36 -10.23
N HIS A 334 3.85 -8.60 -9.06
CA HIS A 334 4.58 -8.95 -7.85
C HIS A 334 3.99 -10.18 -7.18
N TYR A 335 4.85 -11.01 -6.59
CA TYR A 335 4.43 -12.13 -5.76
C TYR A 335 4.35 -11.70 -4.29
N PHE A 336 3.14 -11.64 -3.76
CA PHE A 336 2.92 -11.41 -2.33
C PHE A 336 1.55 -11.94 -1.92
N GLY A 337 1.41 -12.17 -0.61
CA GLY A 337 0.21 -12.77 -0.06
C GLY A 337 -0.18 -14.10 -0.70
N SER A 338 0.82 -14.93 -1.00
CA SER A 338 0.69 -16.26 -1.62
C SER A 338 0.09 -16.26 -3.04
N ALA A 339 0.13 -15.12 -3.76
CA ALA A 339 -0.35 -15.02 -5.13
C ALA A 339 0.46 -14.03 -5.99
N LEU A 340 0.40 -14.20 -7.31
CA LEU A 340 0.85 -13.18 -8.26
C LEU A 340 -0.26 -12.14 -8.43
N ARG A 341 0.08 -10.88 -8.19
CA ARG A 341 -0.85 -9.75 -8.22
C ARG A 341 -0.30 -8.63 -9.06
N ASP A 342 -1.22 -7.90 -9.67
CA ASP A 342 -0.91 -6.67 -10.38
C ASP A 342 -0.73 -5.53 -9.38
N ALA A 343 0.46 -4.96 -9.32
CA ALA A 343 0.85 -4.13 -8.20
C ALA A 343 1.94 -3.15 -8.59
N HIS A 344 1.83 -1.90 -8.14
CA HIS A 344 2.92 -0.95 -8.31
C HIS A 344 3.66 -0.79 -6.97
N CYS A 345 4.80 -1.47 -6.84
CA CYS A 345 5.61 -1.39 -5.63
C CYS A 345 6.75 -0.39 -5.82
N SER A 346 6.82 0.60 -4.93
CA SER A 346 8.00 1.45 -4.80
C SER A 346 8.76 1.05 -3.54
N ASN A 347 10.07 1.30 -3.51
CA ASN A 347 10.84 1.20 -2.26
C ASN A 347 10.29 2.24 -1.27
N LEU A 348 9.83 1.82 -0.08
CA LEU A 348 9.54 2.76 0.99
C LEU A 348 10.85 2.96 1.78
N GLY A 349 11.60 3.97 1.39
CA GLY A 349 12.84 4.38 2.06
C GLY A 349 12.76 5.82 2.53
N VAL A 350 13.12 6.06 3.79
CA VAL A 350 13.56 7.38 4.26
C VAL A 350 15.08 7.40 4.12
N GLY A 351 15.65 8.21 3.24
CA GLY A 351 17.05 8.11 2.83
C GLY A 351 18.13 8.29 3.93
N GLU A 352 19.23 7.55 3.71
CA GLU A 352 20.61 7.46 4.27
C GLU A 352 20.92 7.66 5.77
N ASP A 353 20.13 8.36 6.59
CA ASP A 353 20.54 8.68 7.98
C ASP A 353 19.81 7.90 9.09
N SER A 354 18.84 7.02 8.76
CA SER A 354 18.19 6.04 9.66
C SER A 354 17.02 5.36 8.92
N SER A 355 17.29 4.62 7.85
CA SER A 355 16.24 3.99 7.05
C SER A 355 15.89 2.59 7.57
N VAL A 356 14.59 2.28 7.65
CA VAL A 356 14.11 0.90 7.44
C VAL A 356 13.75 0.86 5.97
N GLU A 357 14.55 0.18 5.15
CA GLU A 357 14.28 0.02 3.73
C GLU A 357 13.23 -1.08 3.56
N TRP A 358 11.99 -0.69 3.27
CA TRP A 358 10.96 -1.63 2.82
C TRP A 358 11.12 -1.81 1.32
N THR A 359 12.11 -2.62 0.93
CA THR A 359 12.29 -2.99 -0.46
C THR A 359 11.18 -3.95 -0.87
N SER A 360 10.60 -3.75 -2.05
CA SER A 360 9.60 -4.64 -2.66
C SER A 360 10.07 -6.10 -2.73
N ASP A 361 11.39 -6.33 -2.69
CA ASP A 361 11.99 -7.66 -2.69
C ASP A 361 11.77 -8.45 -1.40
N LEU A 362 11.51 -7.79 -0.26
CA LEU A 362 11.36 -8.42 1.05
C LEU A 362 9.90 -8.71 1.43
N ALA A 363 9.00 -7.77 1.12
CA ALA A 363 7.59 -7.84 1.52
C ALA A 363 6.61 -7.70 0.34
N GLY A 364 7.10 -7.60 -0.90
CA GLY A 364 6.27 -7.27 -2.06
C GLY A 364 5.69 -5.86 -1.93
N CYS A 365 4.41 -5.72 -2.27
CA CYS A 365 3.64 -4.48 -2.16
C CYS A 365 2.95 -4.33 -0.79
N LEU A 366 3.58 -4.76 0.30
CA LEU A 366 3.00 -4.74 1.65
C LEU A 366 3.65 -3.67 2.54
N PRO A 367 2.87 -2.72 3.11
CA PRO A 367 1.46 -2.45 2.83
C PRO A 367 1.24 -1.85 1.44
N SER A 368 0.01 -1.97 0.93
CA SER A 368 -0.36 -1.35 -0.34
C SER A 368 -0.52 0.16 -0.19
N PHE A 369 0.18 0.91 -1.02
CA PHE A 369 0.02 2.36 -1.18
C PHE A 369 -0.67 2.73 -2.50
N SER A 370 -1.32 1.77 -3.15
CA SER A 370 -2.04 1.97 -4.42
C SER A 370 -3.50 2.41 -4.23
N GLY A 371 -3.83 2.95 -3.05
CA GLY A 371 -5.18 3.42 -2.72
C GLY A 371 -6.23 2.30 -2.59
N ILE A 372 -5.80 1.05 -2.36
CA ILE A 372 -6.59 -0.15 -2.03
C ILE A 372 -5.81 -1.05 -1.09
N ARG A 373 -6.48 -2.01 -0.44
CA ARG A 373 -5.79 -3.02 0.38
C ARG A 373 -4.94 -3.93 -0.51
N ALA A 374 -3.90 -4.54 0.06
CA ALA A 374 -2.97 -5.36 -0.71
C ALA A 374 -3.63 -6.64 -1.25
N GLU A 375 -4.47 -7.27 -0.45
CA GLU A 375 -5.26 -8.45 -0.78
C GLU A 375 -6.36 -8.18 -1.82
N GLU A 376 -6.74 -6.92 -2.02
CA GLU A 376 -7.69 -6.47 -3.04
C GLU A 376 -7.02 -6.13 -4.37
N GLN A 377 -5.68 -6.01 -4.38
CA GLN A 377 -4.94 -5.87 -5.63
C GLN A 377 -5.22 -7.07 -6.52
N ARG A 378 -5.52 -6.80 -7.79
CA ARG A 378 -6.03 -7.79 -8.74
C ARG A 378 -5.06 -8.94 -8.89
N LEU A 379 -5.58 -10.17 -8.99
CA LEU A 379 -4.74 -11.31 -9.32
C LEU A 379 -4.29 -11.19 -10.78
N HIS A 380 -3.01 -11.42 -11.04
CA HIS A 380 -2.45 -11.21 -12.38
C HIS A 380 -3.13 -12.10 -13.43
N ASN A 381 -3.52 -13.33 -13.06
CA ASN A 381 -4.27 -14.22 -13.95
C ASN A 381 -5.64 -13.67 -14.39
N GLU A 382 -6.30 -12.84 -13.58
CA GLU A 382 -7.56 -12.19 -13.94
C GLU A 382 -7.35 -11.09 -14.98
N SER A 383 -6.21 -10.39 -14.93
CA SER A 383 -5.83 -9.41 -15.95
C SER A 383 -5.48 -10.07 -17.27
N LEU A 384 -4.73 -11.17 -17.24
CA LEU A 384 -4.47 -11.96 -18.45
C LEU A 384 -5.76 -12.56 -19.04
N ALA A 385 -6.66 -13.04 -18.19
CA ALA A 385 -7.96 -13.54 -18.63
C ALA A 385 -8.81 -12.44 -19.29
N GLU A 386 -8.77 -11.21 -18.77
CA GLU A 386 -9.43 -10.06 -19.37
C GLU A 386 -8.88 -9.75 -20.78
N ILE A 387 -7.56 -9.70 -20.94
CA ILE A 387 -6.89 -9.50 -22.24
C ILE A 387 -7.24 -10.64 -23.21
N SER A 388 -7.17 -11.89 -22.75
CA SER A 388 -7.50 -13.06 -23.57
C SER A 388 -8.96 -13.04 -24.03
N ALA A 389 -9.90 -12.68 -23.16
CA ALA A 389 -11.31 -12.53 -23.51
C ALA A 389 -11.56 -11.39 -24.51
N TRP A 390 -10.76 -10.32 -24.46
CA TRP A 390 -10.79 -9.26 -25.46
C TRP A 390 -10.27 -9.75 -26.82
N LEU A 391 -9.10 -10.40 -26.86
CA LEU A 391 -8.52 -10.97 -28.08
C LEU A 391 -9.42 -12.04 -28.73
N ALA A 392 -10.18 -12.80 -27.95
CA ALA A 392 -11.13 -13.77 -28.49
C ALA A 392 -12.27 -13.12 -29.30
N ARG A 393 -12.60 -11.85 -29.00
CA ARG A 393 -13.59 -11.05 -29.73
C ARG A 393 -12.97 -10.21 -30.85
N HIS A 394 -11.64 -10.11 -30.89
CA HIS A 394 -10.88 -9.31 -31.85
C HIS A 394 -9.76 -10.18 -32.47
N PRO A 395 -10.11 -11.17 -33.31
CA PRO A 395 -9.15 -12.11 -33.89
C PRO A 395 -8.13 -11.46 -34.84
N ASP A 396 -8.44 -10.26 -35.33
CA ASP A 396 -7.60 -9.50 -36.26
C ASP A 396 -6.73 -8.44 -35.55
N ASP A 397 -6.71 -8.43 -34.21
CA ASP A 397 -5.90 -7.51 -33.41
C ASP A 397 -4.64 -8.18 -32.82
N PHE A 398 -3.66 -7.34 -32.48
CA PHE A 398 -2.35 -7.74 -31.97
C PHE A 398 -1.93 -6.90 -30.75
N ILE A 399 -1.38 -7.54 -29.72
CA ILE A 399 -0.97 -6.90 -28.46
C ILE A 399 0.47 -7.29 -28.11
N THR A 400 1.18 -6.43 -27.41
CA THR A 400 2.46 -6.74 -26.75
C THR A 400 2.38 -6.58 -25.23
N ASP A 401 2.99 -7.50 -24.47
CA ASP A 401 2.98 -7.58 -22.98
C ASP A 401 4.35 -8.09 -22.44
N ALA A 402 4.56 -8.47 -21.16
CA ALA A 402 5.89 -8.56 -20.54
C ALA A 402 6.18 -9.69 -19.50
N LEU A 403 5.74 -10.96 -19.58
CA LEU A 403 6.18 -12.05 -18.64
C LEU A 403 5.95 -13.51 -19.14
N LEU A 404 6.60 -14.57 -18.61
CA LEU A 404 6.62 -15.95 -19.18
C LEU A 404 6.14 -17.10 -18.24
N GLU A 405 5.67 -18.21 -18.85
CA GLU A 405 5.01 -19.46 -18.36
C GLU A 405 3.50 -19.39 -18.08
N LEU A 406 3.05 -18.51 -17.16
CA LEU A 406 1.61 -18.27 -16.94
C LEU A 406 0.91 -17.87 -18.26
N TYR A 407 1.60 -17.09 -19.08
CA TYR A 407 1.15 -16.59 -20.36
C TYR A 407 0.87 -17.69 -21.38
N THR A 408 1.67 -18.77 -21.38
CA THR A 408 1.41 -19.92 -22.25
C THR A 408 0.10 -20.61 -21.87
N SER A 409 -0.21 -20.70 -20.57
CA SER A 409 -1.48 -21.32 -20.13
C SER A 409 -2.72 -20.49 -20.51
N VAL A 410 -2.57 -19.17 -20.60
CA VAL A 410 -3.69 -18.26 -20.92
C VAL A 410 -3.84 -18.06 -22.43
N PHE A 411 -2.74 -17.76 -23.13
CA PHE A 411 -2.77 -17.40 -24.54
C PHE A 411 -2.51 -18.58 -25.49
N GLY A 412 -1.93 -19.67 -25.00
CA GLY A 412 -1.62 -20.87 -25.79
C GLY A 412 -0.86 -20.53 -27.07
N ASP A 413 -1.36 -21.02 -28.19
CA ASP A 413 -0.73 -20.84 -29.51
C ASP A 413 -0.72 -19.39 -30.02
N ARG A 414 -1.51 -18.49 -29.39
CA ARG A 414 -1.54 -17.06 -29.75
C ARG A 414 -0.27 -16.31 -29.35
N LEU A 415 0.53 -16.90 -28.47
CA LEU A 415 1.78 -16.34 -28.01
C LEU A 415 2.87 -16.51 -29.08
N PHE A 416 3.53 -15.41 -29.44
CA PHE A 416 4.77 -15.42 -30.19
C PHE A 416 5.95 -15.59 -29.22
N THR A 417 6.63 -16.70 -29.33
CA THR A 417 7.68 -17.15 -28.42
C THR A 417 9.08 -16.91 -28.99
N PRO A 418 10.14 -16.98 -28.17
CA PRO A 418 11.52 -16.97 -28.68
C PRO A 418 11.79 -18.04 -29.76
N SER A 419 11.15 -19.22 -29.65
CA SER A 419 11.26 -20.27 -30.68
C SER A 419 10.61 -19.87 -32.01
N ASP A 420 9.50 -19.12 -31.97
CA ASP A 420 8.89 -18.57 -33.19
C ASP A 420 9.82 -17.52 -33.82
N PHE A 421 10.46 -16.69 -32.98
CA PHE A 421 11.46 -15.70 -33.42
C PHE A 421 12.68 -16.34 -34.10
N ASP A 422 13.23 -17.41 -33.51
CA ASP A 422 14.35 -18.15 -34.09
C ASP A 422 13.97 -18.82 -35.42
N THR A 423 12.76 -19.37 -35.51
CA THR A 423 12.22 -19.97 -36.74
C THR A 423 12.04 -18.92 -37.84
N ALA A 424 11.71 -17.68 -37.47
CA ALA A 424 11.62 -16.54 -38.38
C ALA A 424 13.00 -15.97 -38.81
N GLY A 425 14.10 -16.55 -38.31
CA GLY A 425 15.47 -16.15 -38.65
C GLY A 425 16.07 -15.10 -37.70
N SER A 426 15.54 -14.99 -36.48
CA SER A 426 16.03 -14.14 -35.40
C SER A 426 16.17 -12.65 -35.77
N ASP A 427 15.24 -12.14 -36.58
CA ASP A 427 15.21 -10.75 -37.03
C ASP A 427 13.76 -10.23 -37.07
N TRP A 428 13.47 -9.20 -36.27
CA TRP A 428 12.14 -8.61 -36.14
C TRP A 428 11.65 -7.94 -37.44
N ASN A 429 12.53 -7.71 -38.42
CA ASN A 429 12.17 -7.16 -39.73
C ASN A 429 11.69 -8.22 -40.73
N ARG A 430 11.68 -9.51 -40.36
CA ARG A 430 11.32 -10.62 -41.26
C ARG A 430 9.83 -10.83 -41.45
N PHE A 431 9.01 -10.22 -40.62
CA PHE A 431 7.56 -10.35 -40.61
C PHE A 431 6.92 -9.02 -40.20
N THR A 432 5.76 -8.73 -40.76
CA THR A 432 4.91 -7.62 -40.30
C THR A 432 4.02 -8.07 -39.13
N LEU A 433 3.37 -7.12 -38.45
CA LEU A 433 2.36 -7.52 -37.46
C LEU A 433 1.18 -8.25 -38.10
N GLU A 434 0.81 -7.87 -39.33
CA GLU A 434 -0.23 -8.58 -40.09
C GLU A 434 0.17 -10.04 -40.39
N ASP A 435 1.46 -10.31 -40.66
CA ASP A 435 1.96 -11.67 -40.83
C ASP A 435 1.79 -12.49 -39.56
N LEU A 436 2.03 -11.90 -38.39
CA LEU A 436 1.82 -12.55 -37.08
C LEU A 436 0.34 -12.86 -36.85
N ILE A 437 -0.54 -11.87 -37.05
CA ILE A 437 -1.99 -12.03 -36.90
C ILE A 437 -2.50 -13.16 -37.81
N ARG A 438 -2.06 -13.19 -39.08
CA ARG A 438 -2.43 -14.25 -40.04
C ARG A 438 -1.95 -15.64 -39.63
N GLN A 439 -0.88 -15.73 -38.83
CA GLN A 439 -0.39 -16.98 -38.23
C GLN A 439 -1.11 -17.33 -36.92
N GLY A 440 -2.09 -16.52 -36.50
CA GLY A 440 -2.76 -16.65 -35.20
C GLY A 440 -1.93 -16.14 -34.03
N LYS A 441 -0.78 -15.51 -34.28
CA LYS A 441 0.10 -14.92 -33.27
C LYS A 441 -0.37 -13.50 -32.97
N GLN A 442 -0.90 -13.28 -31.78
CA GLN A 442 -1.54 -12.03 -31.39
C GLN A 442 -0.91 -11.41 -30.14
N VAL A 443 0.02 -12.11 -29.47
CA VAL A 443 0.69 -11.62 -28.26
C VAL A 443 2.20 -11.78 -28.41
N VAL A 444 2.96 -10.69 -28.32
CA VAL A 444 4.43 -10.72 -28.16
C VAL A 444 4.79 -10.30 -26.75
N LEU A 445 5.71 -11.03 -26.12
CA LEU A 445 6.22 -10.67 -24.81
C LEU A 445 7.57 -9.96 -24.90
N VAL A 446 7.63 -8.76 -24.34
CA VAL A 446 8.79 -7.89 -24.21
C VAL A 446 8.98 -7.65 -22.72
N SER A 447 9.92 -8.37 -22.10
CA SER A 447 10.24 -8.16 -20.69
C SER A 447 11.53 -7.36 -20.54
N GLY A 448 11.57 -6.45 -19.56
CA GLY A 448 12.77 -5.68 -19.23
C GLY A 448 12.84 -5.31 -17.74
N SER A 449 13.66 -6.02 -16.97
CA SER A 449 14.60 -5.53 -15.93
C SER A 449 15.24 -6.74 -15.21
N GLU A 450 16.35 -6.50 -14.50
CA GLU A 450 17.05 -7.48 -13.67
C GLU A 450 16.22 -7.98 -12.46
N ALA A 451 15.13 -7.27 -12.07
CA ALA A 451 14.27 -7.63 -10.94
C ALA A 451 13.54 -8.98 -11.13
N ASN A 452 13.36 -9.42 -12.38
CA ASN A 452 12.88 -10.76 -12.69
C ASN A 452 13.76 -11.86 -12.08
N SER A 453 15.09 -11.64 -11.98
CA SER A 453 15.99 -12.64 -11.39
C SER A 453 15.63 -12.94 -9.92
N LEU A 454 15.20 -11.94 -9.15
CA LEU A 454 14.81 -12.09 -7.73
C LEU A 454 13.48 -12.83 -7.56
N MET A 455 12.49 -12.57 -8.44
CA MET A 455 11.22 -13.32 -8.46
C MET A 455 11.41 -14.82 -8.75
N PHE A 456 12.40 -15.19 -9.56
CA PHE A 456 12.71 -16.60 -9.80
C PHE A 456 13.48 -17.26 -8.63
N TYR A 457 14.33 -16.51 -7.92
CA TYR A 457 15.08 -17.04 -6.77
C TYR A 457 14.23 -17.29 -5.51
N SER A 458 13.11 -16.58 -5.32
CA SER A 458 12.24 -16.79 -4.16
C SER A 458 11.42 -18.10 -4.21
N ARG A 459 11.24 -18.69 -5.40
CA ARG A 459 10.62 -20.02 -5.56
C ARG A 459 11.50 -21.19 -5.13
N GLU A 460 12.83 -21.01 -5.06
CA GLU A 460 13.75 -22.11 -4.73
C GLU A 460 14.00 -22.29 -3.22
N ARG A 461 13.34 -21.51 -2.35
CA ARG A 461 13.52 -21.59 -0.89
C ARG A 461 12.24 -21.82 -0.07
N SER A 462 11.13 -22.24 -0.69
CA SER A 462 9.93 -22.69 0.05
C SER A 462 9.91 -24.20 0.22
#